data_AF-A0A3A8NJ28-F1
#
_entry.id   AF-A0A3A8NJ28-F1
#
_cell.length_a   1.000
_cell.length_b   1.000
_cell.length_c   1.000
_cell.angle_alpha   90.00
_cell.angle_beta   90.00
_cell.angle_gamma   90.00
#
_symmetry.space_group_name_H-M   'P 1'
#
loop_
_entity.id
_entity.type
_entity.pdbx_description
1 polymer ?
#
loop_
_entity_poly.entity_id
_entity_poly.type
_entity_poly.pdbx_seq_one_letter_code
_entity_poly.pdbx_strand_id
1 'polypeptide(L)'
;MSRPAARRLPGIRFEVQAPPVEDVLPRMDVAAFVGFAASGPLHVPVAVEDPADFEAVFGEAPLLAWDAERGEPVRAHLASAVRAFFRNGGRRCWVVRVAGPQARANTFPVPGVLRCLESGAVTPGVARARSEGSSTDGVQVSATVTRELLELGPWSALGTVVQLEVTMPGGVAPGDLLRLTLGDGAMALLVPVDTAEALDAMQALPASGSVPRRVKVRVRTSRARWLQTGVGLGTAPFTAKWTRGEGPPVSLNVTDVEDPGPLAGRRTLTLTLDTPPESAPAPGTVLRVDGAAPGERWLVVESLELGHGVSPGAGSVRVSGLASRVLTAAPENPTSLSVVCERLTLNLWTRQGSEQPARLDRLGLCPAHPRHWASLPTDVERARDEDAEALPGRAPEVRLPEDWRQGVPVSRFPLAGPGTG
;
A
#
# COMPACT_ATOMS: atom_id res chain seq x y z
N MET A 1 -15.13 -21.58 75.23
CA MET A 1 -16.48 -20.98 75.13
C MET A 1 -16.35 -19.64 74.43
N SER A 2 -16.74 -19.53 73.16
CA SER A 2 -16.56 -18.31 72.34
C SER A 2 -17.80 -17.42 72.44
N ARG A 3 -17.60 -16.13 72.68
CA ARG A 3 -18.65 -15.11 72.84
C ARG A 3 -19.37 -14.88 71.48
N PRO A 4 -20.71 -14.76 71.41
CA PRO A 4 -21.37 -14.50 70.13
C PRO A 4 -20.99 -13.10 69.61
N ALA A 5 -20.63 -13.01 68.34
CA ALA A 5 -20.33 -11.74 67.68
C ALA A 5 -21.57 -10.84 67.66
N ALA A 6 -21.44 -9.63 68.21
CA ALA A 6 -22.50 -8.63 68.21
C ALA A 6 -22.87 -8.26 66.76
N ARG A 7 -24.12 -8.53 66.37
CA ARG A 7 -24.69 -8.10 65.08
C ARG A 7 -24.70 -6.57 65.05
N ARG A 8 -23.90 -5.97 64.16
CA ARG A 8 -23.97 -4.53 63.89
C ARG A 8 -25.32 -4.23 63.25
N LEU A 9 -26.09 -3.33 63.86
CA LEU A 9 -27.34 -2.83 63.30
C LEU A 9 -27.04 -1.95 62.07
N PRO A 10 -27.94 -1.91 61.05
CA PRO A 10 -27.77 -1.04 59.91
C PRO A 10 -27.71 0.42 60.37
N GLY A 11 -26.67 1.14 59.98
CA GLY A 11 -26.48 2.55 60.29
C GLY A 11 -26.08 3.32 59.03
N ILE A 12 -26.54 4.55 58.92
CA ILE A 12 -26.16 5.45 57.82
C ILE A 12 -24.82 6.07 58.16
N ARG A 13 -23.83 5.91 57.27
CA ARG A 13 -22.52 6.56 57.36
C ARG A 13 -22.50 7.73 56.39
N PHE A 14 -22.21 8.91 56.90
CA PHE A 14 -21.88 10.05 56.07
C PHE A 14 -20.40 10.00 55.75
N GLU A 15 -20.09 9.94 54.46
CA GLU A 15 -18.74 10.14 53.96
C GLU A 15 -18.64 11.58 53.48
N VAL A 16 -17.80 12.37 54.15
CA VAL A 16 -17.58 13.76 53.76
C VAL A 16 -16.71 13.74 52.52
N GLN A 17 -17.34 13.88 51.36
CA GLN A 17 -16.63 14.09 50.11
C GLN A 17 -16.16 15.55 50.09
N ALA A 18 -14.85 15.76 50.04
CA ALA A 18 -14.31 17.11 49.88
C ALA A 18 -14.92 17.74 48.62
N PRO A 19 -15.35 19.02 48.67
CA PRO A 19 -15.83 19.71 47.48
C PRO A 19 -14.79 19.57 46.36
N PRO A 20 -15.20 19.29 45.11
CA PRO A 20 -14.27 19.31 44.00
C PRO A 20 -13.59 20.67 43.96
N VAL A 21 -12.26 20.66 43.93
CA VAL A 21 -11.48 21.90 43.88
C VAL A 21 -11.80 22.57 42.55
N GLU A 22 -12.49 23.71 42.58
CA GLU A 22 -12.92 24.44 41.37
C GLU A 22 -11.72 24.94 40.55
N ASP A 23 -10.59 25.21 41.20
CA ASP A 23 -9.33 25.62 40.59
C ASP A 23 -8.23 24.56 40.82
N VAL A 24 -8.34 23.41 40.16
CA VAL A 24 -7.15 22.58 39.94
C VAL A 24 -6.27 23.38 38.97
N LEU A 25 -5.17 23.96 39.47
CA LEU A 25 -4.12 24.52 38.60
C LEU A 25 -3.88 23.53 37.45
N PRO A 26 -3.89 23.97 36.18
CA PRO A 26 -3.71 23.04 35.06
C PRO A 26 -2.46 22.24 35.34
N ARG A 27 -2.52 20.92 35.12
CA ARG A 27 -1.40 20.01 35.34
C ARG A 27 -0.15 20.54 34.63
N MET A 28 0.74 21.16 35.40
CA MET A 28 1.98 21.78 34.91
C MET A 28 3.08 20.74 34.63
N ASP A 29 2.77 19.45 34.70
CA ASP A 29 3.73 18.34 34.63
C ASP A 29 3.92 17.78 33.20
N VAL A 30 3.19 18.29 32.20
CA VAL A 30 3.30 17.82 30.81
C VAL A 30 4.07 18.83 29.96
N ALA A 31 5.35 18.54 29.71
CA ALA A 31 6.20 19.35 28.86
C ALA A 31 5.79 19.25 27.38
N ALA A 32 6.11 20.29 26.60
CA ALA A 32 6.00 20.27 25.13
C ALA A 32 7.38 20.48 24.50
N PHE A 33 7.75 19.61 23.55
CA PHE A 33 8.98 19.69 22.79
C PHE A 33 8.66 19.93 21.32
N VAL A 34 9.36 20.88 20.70
CA VAL A 34 9.20 21.23 19.29
C VAL A 34 10.56 21.13 18.62
N GLY A 35 10.65 20.43 17.48
CA GLY A 35 11.93 20.30 16.78
C GLY A 35 11.90 19.38 15.56
N PHE A 36 13.08 19.15 15.00
CA PHE A 36 13.24 18.26 13.84
C PHE A 36 13.31 16.79 14.24
N ALA A 37 12.61 15.94 13.51
CA ALA A 37 12.61 14.49 13.64
C ALA A 37 12.66 13.82 12.26
N ALA A 38 13.16 12.58 12.20
CA ALA A 38 13.37 11.87 10.95
C ALA A 38 12.05 11.49 10.25
N SER A 39 11.05 11.10 11.02
CA SER A 39 9.71 10.74 10.53
C SER A 39 8.64 11.15 11.54
N GLY A 40 7.39 10.75 11.31
CA GLY A 40 6.27 11.07 12.19
C GLY A 40 5.39 12.20 11.68
N PRO A 41 4.28 12.47 12.39
CA PRO A 41 3.28 13.45 11.98
C PRO A 41 3.87 14.86 11.94
N LEU A 42 3.76 15.54 10.81
CA LEU A 42 4.30 16.89 10.65
C LEU A 42 3.30 17.94 11.16
N HIS A 43 3.75 18.84 12.04
CA HIS A 43 2.95 19.91 12.66
C HIS A 43 1.73 19.44 13.47
N VAL A 44 1.69 18.16 13.86
CA VAL A 44 0.65 17.61 14.74
C VAL A 44 1.27 17.24 16.08
N PRO A 45 0.69 17.68 17.22
CA PRO A 45 1.17 17.28 18.53
C PRO A 45 0.88 15.80 18.79
N VAL A 46 1.89 15.06 19.24
CA VAL A 46 1.77 13.65 19.64
C VAL A 46 2.19 13.48 21.08
N ALA A 47 1.37 12.81 21.88
CA ALA A 47 1.72 12.46 23.25
C ALA A 47 2.69 11.26 23.27
N VAL A 48 3.75 11.39 24.06
CA VAL A 48 4.77 10.37 24.26
C VAL A 48 4.97 10.14 25.76
N GLU A 49 5.07 8.88 26.18
CA GLU A 49 5.19 8.51 27.60
C GLU A 49 6.57 7.95 27.97
N ASP A 50 7.36 7.50 26.99
CA ASP A 50 8.75 7.08 27.20
C ASP A 50 9.65 7.30 25.95
N PRO A 51 10.98 7.13 26.07
CA PRO A 51 11.89 7.29 24.93
C PRO A 51 11.69 6.28 23.78
N ALA A 52 11.21 5.07 24.06
CA ALA A 52 10.96 4.06 23.02
C ALA A 52 9.72 4.42 22.19
N ASP A 53 8.67 4.95 22.84
CA ASP A 53 7.51 5.54 22.17
C ASP A 53 7.93 6.70 21.26
N PHE A 54 8.86 7.56 21.72
CA PHE A 54 9.41 8.62 20.87
C PHE A 54 10.07 8.04 19.62
N GLU A 55 10.99 7.11 19.77
CA GLU A 55 11.72 6.51 18.64
C GLU A 55 10.79 5.80 17.67
N ALA A 56 9.79 5.08 18.18
CA ALA A 56 8.82 4.37 17.35
C ALA A 56 7.93 5.34 16.53
N VAL A 57 7.74 6.58 17.00
CA VAL A 57 6.96 7.61 16.28
C VAL A 57 7.82 8.50 15.39
N PHE A 58 8.93 9.00 15.90
CA PHE A 58 9.71 10.08 15.30
C PHE A 58 11.02 9.59 14.67
N GLY A 59 11.39 8.34 14.92
CA GLY A 59 12.64 7.74 14.46
C GLY A 59 13.86 8.27 15.20
N GLU A 60 15.03 7.99 14.64
CA GLU A 60 16.30 8.51 15.14
C GLU A 60 16.49 10.01 14.87
N ALA A 61 17.52 10.60 15.47
CA ALA A 61 17.86 12.00 15.25
C ALA A 61 18.35 12.23 13.81
N PRO A 62 17.62 12.98 12.97
CA PRO A 62 18.02 13.22 11.59
C PRO A 62 19.32 14.03 11.51
N LEU A 63 20.10 13.77 10.46
CA LEU A 63 21.20 14.61 10.04
C LEU A 63 20.63 15.92 9.48
N LEU A 64 21.08 17.06 10.01
CA LEU A 64 20.66 18.40 9.57
C LEU A 64 21.67 19.01 8.60
N ALA A 65 22.95 18.89 8.92
CA ALA A 65 24.03 19.48 8.14
C ALA A 65 25.35 18.74 8.38
N TRP A 66 26.32 19.01 7.52
CA TRP A 66 27.72 18.67 7.76
C TRP A 66 28.47 19.93 8.19
N ASP A 67 29.12 19.89 9.36
CA ASP A 67 29.99 20.98 9.82
C ASP A 67 31.38 20.78 9.19
N ALA A 68 31.71 21.63 8.21
CA ALA A 68 32.98 21.55 7.48
C ALA A 68 34.20 21.95 8.32
N GLU A 69 34.03 22.78 9.35
CA GLU A 69 35.13 23.23 10.22
C GLU A 69 35.49 22.16 11.24
N ARG A 70 34.48 21.48 11.79
CA ARG A 70 34.65 20.43 12.80
C ARG A 70 34.79 19.03 12.19
N GLY A 71 34.41 18.87 10.92
CA GLY A 71 34.42 17.59 10.23
C GLY A 71 33.39 16.60 10.78
N GLU A 72 32.27 17.09 11.32
CA GLU A 72 31.29 16.29 12.05
C GLU A 72 29.85 16.49 11.54
N PRO A 73 29.02 15.44 11.57
CA PRO A 73 27.60 15.55 11.26
C PRO A 73 26.82 16.29 12.37
N VAL A 74 26.09 17.33 12.00
CA VAL A 74 25.15 18.04 12.90
C VAL A 74 23.80 17.33 12.88
N ARG A 75 23.36 16.84 14.03
CA ARG A 75 22.07 16.13 14.19
C ARG A 75 21.04 16.98 14.95
N ALA A 76 19.76 16.68 14.75
CA ALA A 76 18.71 17.33 15.51
C ALA A 76 18.72 16.92 17.00
N HIS A 77 18.50 17.90 17.88
CA HIS A 77 18.54 17.70 19.33
C HIS A 77 17.20 17.29 19.97
N LEU A 78 16.11 17.20 19.19
CA LEU A 78 14.79 16.88 19.71
C LEU A 78 14.78 15.54 20.47
N ALA A 79 15.34 14.49 19.85
CA ALA A 79 15.45 13.18 20.47
C ALA A 79 16.25 13.22 21.79
N SER A 80 17.38 13.92 21.82
CA SER A 80 18.20 14.06 23.03
C SER A 80 17.49 14.83 24.14
N ALA A 81 16.73 15.87 23.80
CA ALA A 81 15.97 16.66 24.77
C ALA A 81 14.84 15.85 25.41
N VAL A 82 14.09 15.10 24.60
CA VAL A 82 13.02 14.20 25.07
C VAL A 82 13.59 13.09 25.96
N ARG A 83 14.69 12.45 25.55
CA ARG A 83 15.39 11.46 26.40
C ARG A 83 15.83 12.05 27.73
N ALA A 84 16.39 13.26 27.72
CA ALA A 84 16.82 13.94 28.93
C ALA A 84 15.65 14.24 29.87
N PHE A 85 14.49 14.65 29.34
CA PHE A 85 13.27 14.87 30.12
C PHE A 85 12.82 13.62 30.88
N PHE A 86 12.70 12.47 30.17
CA PHE A 86 12.32 11.21 30.82
C PHE A 86 13.36 10.73 31.83
N ARG A 87 14.66 10.90 31.54
CA ARG A 87 15.74 10.60 32.49
C ARG A 87 15.67 11.45 33.77
N ASN A 88 15.10 12.66 33.71
CA ASN A 88 14.91 13.54 34.85
C ASN A 88 13.55 13.33 35.56
N GLY A 89 12.84 12.23 35.28
CA GLY A 89 11.58 11.89 35.95
C GLY A 89 10.32 12.40 35.27
N GLY A 90 10.43 12.92 34.04
CA GLY A 90 9.27 13.19 33.19
C GLY A 90 8.44 11.93 32.95
N ARG A 91 7.11 12.07 32.87
CA ARG A 91 6.18 10.94 32.70
C ARG A 91 5.39 10.97 31.40
N ARG A 92 5.20 12.17 30.84
CA ARG A 92 4.53 12.41 29.57
C ARG A 92 4.97 13.73 29.00
N CYS A 93 5.16 13.81 27.70
CA CYS A 93 5.34 15.07 26.99
C CYS A 93 4.58 15.07 25.66
N TRP A 94 4.30 16.26 25.16
CA TRP A 94 3.84 16.48 23.80
C TRP A 94 5.04 16.76 22.91
N VAL A 95 5.08 16.12 21.75
CA VAL A 95 6.12 16.34 20.74
C VAL A 95 5.48 16.87 19.47
N VAL A 96 5.99 17.99 18.96
CA VAL A 96 5.59 18.56 17.68
C VAL A 96 6.80 18.53 16.75
N ARG A 97 6.73 17.66 15.73
CA ARG A 97 7.71 17.67 14.65
C ARG A 97 7.44 18.87 13.74
N VAL A 98 8.50 19.59 13.38
CA VAL A 98 8.44 20.73 12.45
C VAL A 98 9.37 20.53 11.27
N ALA A 99 9.02 21.11 10.13
CA ALA A 99 9.83 21.19 8.93
C ALA A 99 9.48 22.49 8.17
N GLY A 100 10.27 22.83 7.15
CA GLY A 100 9.97 23.97 6.28
C GLY A 100 8.79 23.69 5.33
N PRO A 101 8.24 24.73 4.68
CA PRO A 101 7.08 24.61 3.78
C PRO A 101 7.33 23.78 2.52
N GLN A 102 8.59 23.45 2.23
CA GLN A 102 8.99 22.62 1.11
C GLN A 102 9.14 21.13 1.47
N ALA A 103 8.83 20.73 2.71
CA ALA A 103 8.83 19.33 3.11
C ALA A 103 7.83 18.53 2.28
N ARG A 104 8.28 17.41 1.71
CA ARG A 104 7.50 16.54 0.83
C ARG A 104 7.65 15.09 1.24
N ALA A 105 6.64 14.30 0.95
CA ALA A 105 6.68 12.85 1.06
C ALA A 105 7.19 12.26 -0.26
N ASN A 106 8.11 11.31 -0.18
CA ASN A 106 8.55 10.57 -1.36
C ASN A 106 7.38 9.80 -1.97
N THR A 107 7.41 9.57 -3.27
CA THR A 107 6.42 8.71 -3.94
C THR A 107 7.11 7.52 -4.58
N PHE A 108 6.41 6.39 -4.57
CA PHE A 108 6.95 5.10 -4.98
C PHE A 108 6.00 4.47 -5.99
N PRO A 109 6.43 4.31 -7.25
CA PRO A 109 5.72 3.44 -8.19
C PRO A 109 5.63 2.04 -7.59
N VAL A 110 4.42 1.48 -7.54
CA VAL A 110 4.19 0.11 -7.07
C VAL A 110 4.52 -0.84 -8.23
N PRO A 111 5.57 -1.67 -8.13
CA PRO A 111 6.03 -2.45 -9.28
C PRO A 111 4.95 -3.38 -9.85
N GLY A 112 4.79 -3.37 -11.17
CA GLY A 112 3.84 -4.22 -11.89
C GLY A 112 2.36 -3.93 -11.63
N VAL A 113 2.02 -2.85 -10.93
CA VAL A 113 0.64 -2.50 -10.57
C VAL A 113 0.15 -1.31 -11.40
N LEU A 114 -1.00 -1.48 -12.03
CA LEU A 114 -1.77 -0.42 -12.67
C LEU A 114 -2.97 -0.06 -11.81
N ARG A 115 -3.32 1.22 -11.81
CA ARG A 115 -4.53 1.79 -11.21
C ARG A 115 -5.52 2.12 -12.32
N CYS A 116 -6.77 1.70 -12.16
CA CYS A 116 -7.87 2.17 -12.99
C CYS A 116 -8.65 3.23 -12.19
N LEU A 117 -8.80 4.42 -12.76
CA LEU A 117 -9.60 5.50 -12.20
C LEU A 117 -11.08 5.27 -12.52
N GLU A 118 -11.97 5.95 -11.78
CA GLU A 118 -13.42 5.90 -12.03
C GLU A 118 -13.78 6.40 -13.43
N SER A 119 -12.99 7.34 -13.98
CA SER A 119 -13.10 7.80 -15.37
C SER A 119 -12.81 6.71 -16.41
N GLY A 120 -12.27 5.56 -16.00
CA GLY A 120 -11.79 4.49 -16.87
C GLY A 120 -10.33 4.65 -17.31
N ALA A 121 -9.72 5.80 -17.06
CA ALA A 121 -8.30 6.03 -17.34
C ALA A 121 -7.42 5.07 -16.54
N VAL A 122 -6.35 4.60 -17.16
CA VAL A 122 -5.38 3.70 -16.56
C VAL A 122 -4.09 4.46 -16.30
N THR A 123 -3.55 4.35 -15.09
CA THR A 123 -2.29 4.98 -14.69
C THR A 123 -1.43 3.99 -13.90
N PRO A 124 -0.12 4.22 -13.75
CA PRO A 124 0.69 3.47 -12.80
C PRO A 124 0.13 3.58 -11.38
N GLY A 125 0.19 2.48 -10.61
CA GLY A 125 -0.06 2.53 -9.18
C GLY A 125 1.10 3.24 -8.48
N VAL A 126 0.83 4.28 -7.70
CA VAL A 126 1.84 5.05 -6.97
C VAL A 126 1.44 5.14 -5.49
N ALA A 127 2.34 4.75 -4.59
CA ALA A 127 2.22 4.97 -3.16
C ALA A 127 2.97 6.25 -2.75
N ARG A 128 2.65 6.84 -1.60
CA ARG A 128 3.47 7.88 -0.97
C ARG A 128 4.15 7.36 0.29
N ALA A 129 5.23 8.01 0.73
CA ALA A 129 5.76 7.81 2.06
C ALA A 129 4.71 8.22 3.10
N ARG A 130 4.65 7.51 4.22
CA ARG A 130 3.73 7.86 5.32
C ARG A 130 4.04 9.20 5.98
N SER A 131 5.23 9.74 5.75
CA SER A 131 5.77 10.91 6.42
C SER A 131 6.67 11.68 5.46
N GLU A 132 6.64 13.01 5.54
CA GLU A 132 7.50 13.89 4.78
C GLU A 132 8.96 13.82 5.27
N GLY A 133 9.91 14.04 4.37
CA GLY A 133 11.34 14.12 4.65
C GLY A 133 12.15 12.92 4.17
N SER A 134 13.46 12.98 4.40
CA SER A 134 14.47 12.09 3.80
C SER A 134 14.56 10.69 4.39
N SER A 135 13.76 10.37 5.42
CA SER A 135 13.81 9.06 6.07
C SER A 135 13.55 7.89 5.11
N THR A 136 12.85 8.15 4.01
CA THR A 136 12.49 7.15 3.00
C THR A 136 13.28 7.25 1.69
N ASP A 137 14.36 8.03 1.62
CA ASP A 137 15.14 8.22 0.37
C ASP A 137 15.81 6.92 -0.09
N GLY A 138 16.20 6.06 0.85
CA GLY A 138 16.81 4.76 0.58
C GLY A 138 15.83 3.58 0.50
N VAL A 139 14.52 3.83 0.53
CA VAL A 139 13.50 2.76 0.55
C VAL A 139 13.25 2.24 -0.87
N GLN A 140 13.38 0.92 -1.02
CA GLN A 140 13.00 0.19 -2.23
C GLN A 140 11.67 -0.51 -2.00
N VAL A 141 10.77 -0.46 -2.99
CA VAL A 141 9.46 -1.11 -2.94
C VAL A 141 9.42 -2.31 -3.87
N SER A 142 8.84 -3.40 -3.40
CA SER A 142 8.49 -4.56 -4.21
C SER A 142 7.04 -4.94 -3.98
N ALA A 143 6.42 -5.52 -5.00
CA ALA A 143 5.03 -5.93 -5.00
C ALA A 143 4.89 -7.34 -5.57
N THR A 144 3.96 -8.12 -5.02
CA THR A 144 3.64 -9.45 -5.53
C THR A 144 2.13 -9.66 -5.47
N VAL A 145 1.56 -10.23 -6.52
CA VAL A 145 0.15 -10.63 -6.55
C VAL A 145 0.03 -12.11 -6.19
N THR A 146 -0.66 -12.41 -5.10
CA THR A 146 -1.08 -13.77 -4.75
C THR A 146 -2.40 -14.09 -5.41
N ARG A 147 -2.56 -15.36 -5.80
CA ARG A 147 -3.73 -15.87 -6.53
C ARG A 147 -4.29 -17.05 -5.76
N GLU A 148 -5.59 -17.04 -5.53
CA GLU A 148 -6.33 -18.13 -4.90
C GLU A 148 -7.40 -18.61 -5.88
N LEU A 149 -7.42 -19.90 -6.21
CA LEU A 149 -8.37 -20.46 -7.17
C LEU A 149 -9.78 -20.57 -6.58
N LEU A 150 -10.79 -20.27 -7.39
CA LEU A 150 -12.20 -20.38 -7.06
C LEU A 150 -12.89 -21.33 -8.03
N GLU A 151 -13.88 -22.06 -7.54
CA GLU A 151 -14.82 -22.76 -8.41
C GLU A 151 -15.79 -21.76 -9.02
N LEU A 152 -15.72 -21.60 -10.34
CA LEU A 152 -16.60 -20.73 -11.11
C LEU A 152 -17.86 -21.50 -11.51
N GLY A 153 -19.02 -20.95 -11.17
CA GLY A 153 -20.34 -21.37 -11.65
C GLY A 153 -20.79 -20.57 -12.88
N PRO A 154 -22.11 -20.46 -13.10
CA PRO A 154 -22.66 -19.63 -14.17
C PRO A 154 -22.18 -18.19 -14.07
N TRP A 155 -21.82 -17.60 -15.21
CA TRP A 155 -21.42 -16.20 -15.28
C TRP A 155 -21.85 -15.57 -16.60
N SER A 156 -22.02 -14.25 -16.58
CA SER A 156 -22.31 -13.44 -17.75
C SER A 156 -21.59 -12.09 -17.65
N ALA A 157 -21.24 -11.53 -18.81
CA ALA A 157 -20.64 -10.23 -18.92
C ALA A 157 -21.30 -9.46 -20.08
N LEU A 158 -21.78 -8.25 -19.79
CA LEU A 158 -22.30 -7.32 -20.78
C LEU A 158 -21.61 -5.96 -20.58
N GLY A 159 -20.64 -5.66 -21.46
CA GLY A 159 -19.76 -4.51 -21.28
C GLY A 159 -18.94 -4.63 -20.00
N THR A 160 -19.16 -3.72 -19.05
CA THR A 160 -18.51 -3.69 -17.74
C THR A 160 -19.36 -4.32 -16.62
N VAL A 161 -20.61 -4.68 -16.93
CA VAL A 161 -21.53 -5.32 -15.98
C VAL A 161 -21.31 -6.82 -16.01
N VAL A 162 -20.99 -7.39 -14.86
CA VAL A 162 -20.70 -8.82 -14.71
C VAL A 162 -21.50 -9.37 -13.55
N GLN A 163 -22.10 -10.54 -13.78
CA GLN A 163 -22.68 -11.37 -12.74
C GLN A 163 -22.04 -12.76 -12.82
N LEU A 164 -21.59 -13.29 -11.68
CA LEU A 164 -21.00 -14.62 -11.62
C LEU A 164 -21.31 -15.31 -10.30
N GLU A 165 -21.34 -16.64 -10.33
CA GLU A 165 -21.42 -17.46 -9.12
C GLU A 165 -20.04 -18.07 -8.83
N VAL A 166 -19.58 -18.00 -7.59
CA VAL A 166 -18.31 -18.57 -7.15
C VAL A 166 -18.48 -19.36 -5.87
N THR A 167 -17.68 -20.42 -5.71
CA THR A 167 -17.69 -21.27 -4.51
C THR A 167 -16.30 -21.41 -3.94
N MET A 168 -16.10 -20.96 -2.69
CA MET A 168 -14.81 -21.07 -2.01
C MET A 168 -14.94 -21.13 -0.48
N PRO A 169 -13.92 -21.63 0.24
CA PRO A 169 -13.86 -21.52 1.70
C PRO A 169 -13.93 -20.05 2.15
N GLY A 170 -14.84 -19.74 3.07
CA GLY A 170 -15.00 -18.36 3.59
C GLY A 170 -15.72 -17.39 2.66
N GLY A 171 -15.99 -17.77 1.40
CA GLY A 171 -16.70 -16.96 0.42
C GLY A 171 -15.89 -15.77 -0.13
N VAL A 172 -16.60 -14.91 -0.85
CA VAL A 172 -16.10 -13.67 -1.46
C VAL A 172 -16.85 -12.48 -0.84
N ALA A 173 -16.16 -11.37 -0.64
CA ALA A 173 -16.73 -10.16 -0.03
C ALA A 173 -16.61 -8.93 -0.96
N PRO A 174 -17.46 -7.90 -0.77
CA PRO A 174 -17.25 -6.61 -1.42
C PRO A 174 -15.82 -6.10 -1.21
N GLY A 175 -15.20 -5.61 -2.29
CA GLY A 175 -13.80 -5.18 -2.28
C GLY A 175 -12.78 -6.25 -2.68
N ASP A 176 -13.15 -7.53 -2.76
CA ASP A 176 -12.30 -8.53 -3.41
C ASP A 176 -12.11 -8.19 -4.90
N LEU A 177 -10.95 -8.54 -5.45
CA LEU A 177 -10.71 -8.48 -6.89
C LEU A 177 -10.60 -9.90 -7.43
N LEU A 178 -11.53 -10.27 -8.33
CA LEU A 178 -11.45 -11.54 -9.05
C LEU A 178 -10.84 -11.33 -10.43
N ARG A 179 -10.16 -12.36 -10.94
CA ARG A 179 -9.68 -12.44 -12.31
C ARG A 179 -10.21 -13.70 -12.96
N LEU A 180 -10.87 -13.53 -14.09
CA LEU A 180 -11.24 -14.62 -14.98
C LEU A 180 -10.23 -14.62 -16.12
N THR A 181 -9.46 -15.69 -16.27
CA THR A 181 -8.53 -15.89 -17.38
C THR A 181 -9.16 -16.85 -18.38
N LEU A 182 -9.28 -16.42 -19.64
CA LEU A 182 -10.02 -17.13 -20.68
C LEU A 182 -9.08 -17.80 -21.68
N GLY A 183 -9.47 -18.98 -22.15
CA GLY A 183 -8.80 -19.71 -23.24
C GLY A 183 -7.33 -20.02 -22.93
N ASP A 184 -6.45 -19.59 -23.82
CA ASP A 184 -4.99 -19.72 -23.74
C ASP A 184 -4.34 -18.71 -22.76
N GLY A 185 -5.14 -17.83 -22.15
CA GLY A 185 -4.67 -16.81 -21.24
C GLY A 185 -4.36 -15.46 -21.88
N ALA A 186 -4.57 -15.30 -23.19
CA ALA A 186 -4.42 -14.01 -23.88
C ALA A 186 -5.48 -12.98 -23.44
N MET A 187 -6.59 -13.45 -22.86
CA MET A 187 -7.70 -12.62 -22.41
C MET A 187 -7.96 -12.81 -20.91
N ALA A 188 -8.15 -11.69 -20.22
CA ALA A 188 -8.57 -11.69 -18.84
C ALA A 188 -9.69 -10.67 -18.58
N LEU A 189 -10.56 -10.98 -17.63
CA LEU A 189 -11.59 -10.09 -17.11
C LEU A 189 -11.31 -9.85 -15.62
N LEU A 190 -11.00 -8.60 -15.27
CA LEU A 190 -10.84 -8.15 -13.89
C LEU A 190 -12.22 -7.74 -13.36
N VAL A 191 -12.64 -8.35 -12.24
CA VAL A 191 -13.97 -8.22 -11.66
C VAL A 191 -13.83 -7.71 -10.22
N PRO A 192 -13.88 -6.39 -9.99
CA PRO A 192 -13.96 -5.83 -8.65
C PRO A 192 -15.34 -6.15 -8.06
N VAL A 193 -15.39 -6.80 -6.90
CA VAL A 193 -16.65 -7.24 -6.29
C VAL A 193 -17.36 -6.04 -5.65
N ASP A 194 -18.49 -5.63 -6.24
CA ASP A 194 -19.32 -4.55 -5.67
C ASP A 194 -20.31 -5.11 -4.64
N THR A 195 -20.92 -6.27 -4.96
CA THR A 195 -21.86 -6.98 -4.07
C THR A 195 -21.60 -8.48 -4.11
N ALA A 196 -21.86 -9.14 -2.98
CA ALA A 196 -21.64 -10.56 -2.79
C ALA A 196 -22.81 -11.14 -1.95
N GLU A 197 -23.68 -11.91 -2.60
CA GLU A 197 -24.89 -12.49 -1.99
C GLU A 197 -24.72 -14.01 -1.80
N ALA A 198 -24.79 -14.52 -0.58
CA ALA A 198 -24.70 -15.96 -0.31
C ALA A 198 -25.95 -16.68 -0.85
N LEU A 199 -25.75 -17.75 -1.62
CA LEU A 199 -26.82 -18.56 -2.21
C LEU A 199 -27.24 -19.75 -1.33
N ASP A 200 -26.36 -20.22 -0.44
CA ASP A 200 -26.55 -21.44 0.36
C ASP A 200 -26.87 -21.18 1.86
N ALA A 201 -27.36 -19.98 2.22
CA ALA A 201 -27.49 -19.53 3.61
C ALA A 201 -28.63 -20.18 4.43
N MET A 202 -29.18 -21.32 4.01
CA MET A 202 -30.13 -22.12 4.81
C MET A 202 -29.53 -23.49 5.15
N GLN A 203 -28.91 -23.61 6.34
CA GLN A 203 -29.04 -24.72 7.31
C GLN A 203 -27.85 -24.78 8.32
N ALA A 204 -28.25 -24.77 9.60
CA ALA A 204 -27.62 -25.22 10.86
C ALA A 204 -26.23 -24.70 11.34
N LEU A 205 -26.16 -24.51 12.68
CA LEU A 205 -25.02 -24.05 13.50
C LEU A 205 -23.79 -25.00 13.43
N PRO A 206 -22.55 -24.50 13.54
CA PRO A 206 -21.35 -25.32 13.44
C PRO A 206 -21.04 -26.07 14.75
N ALA A 207 -20.62 -27.34 14.63
CA ALA A 207 -19.89 -28.05 15.67
C ALA A 207 -18.41 -27.61 15.68
N SER A 208 -17.81 -27.47 16.87
CA SER A 208 -16.40 -27.08 17.02
C SER A 208 -15.46 -28.03 16.27
N GLY A 209 -14.60 -27.48 15.42
CA GLY A 209 -13.55 -28.21 14.68
C GLY A 209 -13.78 -28.39 13.17
N SER A 210 -14.85 -27.82 12.59
CA SER A 210 -15.17 -28.02 11.17
C SER A 210 -14.29 -27.23 10.20
N VAL A 211 -13.85 -27.89 9.12
CA VAL A 211 -13.27 -27.31 7.88
C VAL A 211 -14.05 -26.04 7.48
N PRO A 212 -13.38 -24.96 7.02
CA PRO A 212 -14.08 -23.74 6.60
C PRO A 212 -15.15 -24.08 5.56
N ARG A 213 -16.42 -23.80 5.90
CA ARG A 213 -17.57 -24.07 5.05
C ARG A 213 -17.34 -23.37 3.72
N ARG A 214 -17.45 -24.13 2.62
CA ARG A 214 -17.49 -23.55 1.28
C ARG A 214 -18.80 -22.80 1.13
N VAL A 215 -18.73 -21.56 0.67
CA VAL A 215 -19.91 -20.70 0.49
C VAL A 215 -20.04 -20.42 -0.99
N LYS A 216 -21.21 -20.75 -1.56
CA LYS A 216 -21.58 -20.31 -2.89
C LYS A 216 -22.13 -18.89 -2.82
N VAL A 217 -21.55 -18.00 -3.62
CA VAL A 217 -21.83 -16.57 -3.60
C VAL A 217 -22.13 -16.08 -5.01
N ARG A 218 -23.18 -15.26 -5.15
CA ARG A 218 -23.44 -14.48 -6.36
C ARG A 218 -22.76 -13.13 -6.24
N VAL A 219 -21.82 -12.89 -7.15
CA VAL A 219 -21.07 -11.65 -7.28
C VAL A 219 -21.70 -10.79 -8.37
N ARG A 220 -21.79 -9.48 -8.12
CA ARG A 220 -22.12 -8.49 -9.16
C ARG A 220 -21.14 -7.33 -9.14
N THR A 221 -20.89 -6.80 -10.33
CA THR A 221 -20.13 -5.56 -10.52
C THR A 221 -20.60 -4.83 -11.77
N SER A 222 -20.44 -3.50 -11.76
CA SER A 222 -20.62 -2.65 -12.94
C SER A 222 -19.30 -2.09 -13.49
N ARG A 223 -18.18 -2.47 -12.88
CA ARG A 223 -16.86 -1.86 -13.09
C ARG A 223 -15.82 -2.84 -13.61
N ALA A 224 -16.25 -3.96 -14.19
CA ALA A 224 -15.32 -4.94 -14.73
C ALA A 224 -14.49 -4.35 -15.88
N ARG A 225 -13.28 -4.89 -16.06
CA ARG A 225 -12.33 -4.45 -17.10
C ARG A 225 -11.76 -5.64 -17.84
N TRP A 226 -11.83 -5.55 -19.17
CA TRP A 226 -11.23 -6.52 -20.06
C TRP A 226 -9.77 -6.14 -20.33
N LEU A 227 -8.90 -7.13 -20.25
CA LEU A 227 -7.47 -7.02 -20.52
C LEU A 227 -7.10 -8.04 -21.58
N GLN A 228 -6.37 -7.59 -22.59
CA GLN A 228 -5.72 -8.47 -23.55
C GLN A 228 -4.21 -8.41 -23.31
N THR A 229 -3.58 -9.56 -23.14
CA THR A 229 -2.13 -9.71 -22.93
C THR A 229 -1.46 -10.29 -24.17
N GLY A 230 -0.17 -10.03 -24.36
CA GLY A 230 0.57 -10.49 -25.55
C GLY A 230 0.19 -9.72 -26.81
N VAL A 231 -0.08 -8.42 -26.67
CA VAL A 231 -0.42 -7.55 -27.81
C VAL A 231 0.83 -6.93 -28.43
N GLY A 232 0.83 -6.79 -29.76
CA GLY A 232 1.87 -6.03 -30.46
C GLY A 232 1.70 -4.51 -30.30
N LEU A 233 2.78 -3.77 -30.56
CA LEU A 233 2.78 -2.30 -30.45
C LEU A 233 2.16 -1.58 -31.64
N GLY A 234 2.01 -2.25 -32.79
CA GLY A 234 1.46 -1.66 -34.01
C GLY A 234 2.53 -1.00 -34.85
N THR A 235 2.31 0.26 -35.27
CA THR A 235 3.20 0.97 -36.19
C THR A 235 4.03 2.03 -35.48
N ALA A 236 5.34 2.03 -35.75
CA ALA A 236 6.30 3.03 -35.31
C ALA A 236 6.00 4.45 -35.86
N PRO A 237 6.53 5.53 -35.27
CA PRO A 237 7.43 5.57 -34.12
C PRO A 237 6.74 5.25 -32.78
N PHE A 238 7.50 4.76 -31.80
CA PHE A 238 7.01 4.51 -30.44
C PHE A 238 7.72 5.38 -29.41
N THR A 239 6.99 5.73 -28.37
CA THR A 239 7.52 6.44 -27.19
C THR A 239 7.11 5.68 -25.94
N ALA A 240 8.10 5.30 -25.14
CA ALA A 240 7.87 4.66 -23.84
C ALA A 240 7.83 5.74 -22.75
N LYS A 241 6.82 5.71 -21.88
CA LYS A 241 6.63 6.64 -20.78
C LYS A 241 6.53 5.88 -19.46
N TRP A 242 7.17 6.39 -18.42
CA TRP A 242 7.07 5.81 -17.08
C TRP A 242 7.22 6.85 -15.97
N THR A 243 6.70 6.51 -14.80
CA THR A 243 6.74 7.35 -13.61
C THR A 243 7.85 6.84 -12.69
N ARG A 244 8.79 7.71 -12.31
CA ARG A 244 9.88 7.39 -11.36
C ARG A 244 9.51 7.66 -9.90
N GLY A 245 8.35 8.25 -9.65
CA GLY A 245 7.95 8.82 -8.37
C GLY A 245 7.41 10.23 -8.62
N GLU A 246 7.97 11.24 -7.94
CA GLU A 246 7.51 12.62 -8.04
C GLU A 246 8.04 13.27 -9.33
N GLY A 247 7.16 14.00 -10.02
CA GLY A 247 7.48 14.69 -11.27
C GLY A 247 6.75 14.13 -12.49
N PRO A 248 6.90 14.78 -13.65
CA PRO A 248 6.26 14.33 -14.88
C PRO A 248 6.81 12.97 -15.33
N PRO A 249 6.02 12.15 -16.05
CA PRO A 249 6.51 10.92 -16.63
C PRO A 249 7.73 11.16 -17.52
N VAL A 250 8.74 10.31 -17.37
CA VAL A 250 9.92 10.30 -18.24
C VAL A 250 9.52 9.67 -19.56
N SER A 251 9.74 10.40 -20.66
CA SER A 251 9.49 9.92 -22.02
C SER A 251 10.80 9.50 -22.68
N LEU A 252 10.86 8.29 -23.22
CA LEU A 252 12.01 7.70 -23.88
C LEU A 252 11.64 7.30 -25.30
N ASN A 253 12.55 7.57 -26.23
CA ASN A 253 12.41 7.09 -27.60
C ASN A 253 12.67 5.59 -27.64
N VAL A 254 11.80 4.86 -28.34
CA VAL A 254 12.01 3.44 -28.65
C VAL A 254 12.62 3.38 -30.04
N THR A 255 13.89 2.99 -30.12
CA THR A 255 14.64 2.97 -31.38
C THR A 255 14.46 1.68 -32.16
N ASP A 256 14.16 0.58 -31.47
CA ASP A 256 13.92 -0.73 -32.07
C ASP A 256 12.95 -1.57 -31.22
N VAL A 257 12.22 -2.47 -31.89
CA VAL A 257 11.25 -3.37 -31.27
C VAL A 257 11.39 -4.76 -31.87
N GLU A 258 11.81 -5.73 -31.06
CA GLU A 258 11.77 -7.14 -31.42
C GLU A 258 10.42 -7.73 -30.96
N ASP A 259 9.63 -8.20 -31.93
CA ASP A 259 8.32 -8.82 -31.70
C ASP A 259 8.33 -10.24 -32.28
N PRO A 260 8.22 -11.30 -31.45
CA PRO A 260 8.21 -12.68 -31.93
C PRO A 260 6.93 -13.05 -32.70
N GLY A 261 5.95 -12.14 -32.74
CA GLY A 261 4.72 -12.29 -33.50
C GLY A 261 3.58 -12.95 -32.71
N PRO A 262 2.35 -12.92 -33.25
CA PRO A 262 1.14 -13.37 -32.55
C PRO A 262 1.06 -14.89 -32.36
N LEU A 263 1.83 -15.67 -33.12
CA LEU A 263 1.85 -17.14 -33.03
C LEU A 263 2.82 -17.65 -31.96
N ALA A 264 3.60 -16.77 -31.34
CA ALA A 264 4.48 -17.14 -30.24
C ALA A 264 3.64 -17.53 -29.02
N GLY A 265 3.96 -18.66 -28.38
CA GLY A 265 3.22 -19.12 -27.19
C GLY A 265 3.19 -18.07 -26.07
N ARG A 266 4.29 -17.33 -25.88
CA ARG A 266 4.35 -16.13 -25.03
C ARG A 266 4.99 -15.00 -25.83
N ARG A 267 4.18 -14.04 -26.30
CA ARG A 267 4.63 -12.88 -27.10
C ARG A 267 5.29 -11.80 -26.23
N THR A 268 6.49 -12.09 -25.73
CA THR A 268 7.33 -11.14 -25.00
C THR A 268 7.99 -10.20 -26.01
N LEU A 269 7.83 -8.89 -25.80
CA LEU A 269 8.45 -7.88 -26.67
C LEU A 269 9.76 -7.41 -26.06
N THR A 270 10.75 -7.13 -26.89
CA THR A 270 12.01 -6.47 -26.48
C THR A 270 12.05 -5.07 -27.08
N LEU A 271 12.15 -4.06 -26.23
CA LEU A 271 12.24 -2.64 -26.63
C LEU A 271 13.66 -2.13 -26.41
N THR A 272 14.26 -1.54 -27.44
CA THR A 272 15.51 -0.79 -27.30
C THR A 272 15.17 0.67 -26.98
N LEU A 273 15.58 1.13 -25.80
CA LEU A 273 15.31 2.47 -25.29
C LEU A 273 16.57 3.34 -25.38
N ASP A 274 16.39 4.57 -25.84
CA ASP A 274 17.42 5.62 -25.87
C ASP A 274 17.56 6.25 -24.48
N THR A 275 18.29 5.58 -23.59
CA THR A 275 18.54 6.05 -22.22
C THR A 275 19.80 5.38 -21.65
N PRO A 276 20.62 6.11 -20.87
CA PRO A 276 21.80 5.52 -20.26
C PRO A 276 21.44 4.55 -19.11
N PRO A 277 22.32 3.58 -18.79
CA PRO A 277 22.06 2.53 -17.80
C PRO A 277 21.57 3.01 -16.43
N GLU A 278 22.10 4.13 -15.92
CA GLU A 278 21.72 4.73 -14.63
C GLU A 278 20.30 5.29 -14.62
N SER A 279 19.73 5.55 -15.80
CA SER A 279 18.38 6.05 -16.02
C SER A 279 17.42 4.97 -16.51
N ALA A 280 17.88 3.74 -16.64
CA ALA A 280 17.11 2.64 -17.20
C ALA A 280 15.93 2.24 -16.30
N PRO A 281 14.77 1.89 -16.88
CA PRO A 281 13.66 1.35 -16.12
C PRO A 281 14.00 -0.04 -15.59
N ALA A 282 14.01 -0.17 -14.26
CA ALA A 282 14.30 -1.43 -13.58
C ALA A 282 13.17 -2.46 -13.77
N PRO A 283 13.45 -3.76 -13.62
CA PRO A 283 12.41 -4.79 -13.57
C PRO A 283 11.28 -4.46 -12.57
N GLY A 284 10.04 -4.70 -12.99
CA GLY A 284 8.82 -4.30 -12.29
C GLY A 284 8.32 -2.89 -12.68
N THR A 285 9.10 -2.10 -13.40
CA THR A 285 8.62 -0.82 -13.94
C THR A 285 7.47 -1.04 -14.91
N VAL A 286 6.44 -0.19 -14.82
CA VAL A 286 5.33 -0.18 -15.78
C VAL A 286 5.56 0.93 -16.81
N LEU A 287 5.74 0.54 -18.07
CA LEU A 287 5.88 1.42 -19.22
C LEU A 287 4.54 1.58 -19.93
N ARG A 288 4.12 2.82 -20.19
CA ARG A 288 3.12 3.12 -21.20
C ARG A 288 3.81 3.29 -22.54
N VAL A 289 3.42 2.52 -23.54
CA VAL A 289 3.99 2.61 -24.90
C VAL A 289 2.97 3.23 -25.83
N ASP A 290 3.22 4.47 -26.22
CA ASP A 290 2.42 5.19 -27.22
C ASP A 290 3.01 4.92 -28.62
N GLY A 291 2.14 4.74 -29.61
CA GLY A 291 2.52 4.59 -31.02
C GLY A 291 1.58 5.37 -31.94
N ALA A 292 1.75 5.24 -33.26
CA ALA A 292 0.90 5.93 -34.22
C ALA A 292 -0.56 5.43 -34.21
N ALA A 293 -0.77 4.16 -33.87
CA ALA A 293 -2.10 3.58 -33.75
C ALA A 293 -2.72 3.92 -32.38
N PRO A 294 -3.98 4.37 -32.34
CA PRO A 294 -4.68 4.66 -31.09
C PRO A 294 -4.80 3.39 -30.25
N GLY A 295 -4.67 3.54 -28.92
CA GLY A 295 -4.83 2.46 -27.96
C GLY A 295 -3.71 2.43 -26.94
N GLU A 296 -4.09 2.40 -25.67
CA GLU A 296 -3.15 2.33 -24.55
C GLU A 296 -2.51 0.95 -24.46
N ARG A 297 -1.19 0.89 -24.51
CA ARG A 297 -0.42 -0.33 -24.33
C ARG A 297 0.50 -0.17 -23.13
N TRP A 298 0.47 -1.17 -22.27
CA TRP A 298 1.23 -1.20 -21.03
C TRP A 298 2.17 -2.39 -21.06
N LEU A 299 3.45 -2.16 -20.82
CA LEU A 299 4.47 -3.19 -20.73
C LEU A 299 5.08 -3.16 -19.33
N VAL A 300 5.03 -4.29 -18.62
CA VAL A 300 5.77 -4.45 -17.37
C VAL A 300 7.16 -4.96 -17.72
N VAL A 301 8.20 -4.24 -17.31
CA VAL A 301 9.59 -4.64 -17.54
C VAL A 301 9.87 -5.90 -16.71
N GLU A 302 10.15 -7.01 -17.36
CA GLU A 302 10.49 -8.28 -16.73
C GLU A 302 12.01 -8.47 -16.65
N SER A 303 12.72 -8.04 -17.69
CA SER A 303 14.18 -8.06 -17.74
C SER A 303 14.75 -6.77 -18.33
N LEU A 304 15.98 -6.45 -17.90
CA LEU A 304 16.78 -5.34 -18.38
C LEU A 304 18.14 -5.87 -18.80
N GLU A 305 18.52 -5.58 -20.03
CA GLU A 305 19.84 -5.83 -20.58
C GLU A 305 20.52 -4.51 -20.91
N LEU A 306 21.73 -4.34 -20.41
CA LEU A 306 22.53 -3.15 -20.70
C LEU A 306 23.17 -3.31 -22.09
N GLY A 307 22.88 -2.40 -23.00
CA GLY A 307 23.53 -2.37 -24.30
C GLY A 307 25.00 -1.96 -24.17
N HIS A 308 25.87 -2.54 -25.01
CA HIS A 308 27.19 -1.99 -25.25
C HIS A 308 27.03 -0.88 -26.30
N GLY A 309 26.89 0.37 -25.85
CA GLY A 309 26.78 1.51 -26.77
C GLY A 309 28.01 1.62 -27.67
N VAL A 310 27.78 1.93 -28.96
CA VAL A 310 28.86 2.10 -29.96
C VAL A 310 29.53 3.48 -29.83
N SER A 311 28.98 4.38 -29.00
CA SER A 311 29.48 5.75 -28.79
C SER A 311 29.46 6.14 -27.30
N PRO A 312 30.53 6.78 -26.77
CA PRO A 312 30.53 7.30 -25.41
C PRO A 312 29.45 8.39 -25.24
N GLY A 313 28.52 8.20 -24.29
CA GLY A 313 27.47 9.18 -23.96
C GLY A 313 26.09 8.92 -24.58
N ALA A 314 25.95 7.96 -25.50
CA ALA A 314 24.67 7.48 -26.00
C ALA A 314 24.44 6.05 -25.52
N GLY A 315 23.90 5.90 -24.32
CA GLY A 315 23.53 4.60 -23.79
C GLY A 315 22.21 4.13 -24.40
N SER A 316 22.17 2.88 -24.86
CA SER A 316 20.92 2.18 -25.15
C SER A 316 20.76 1.02 -24.19
N VAL A 317 19.53 0.77 -23.77
CA VAL A 317 19.18 -0.38 -22.93
C VAL A 317 18.05 -1.16 -23.58
N ARG A 318 18.07 -2.48 -23.42
CA ARG A 318 17.00 -3.35 -23.90
C ARG A 318 16.17 -3.80 -22.73
N VAL A 319 14.85 -3.62 -22.82
CA VAL A 319 13.91 -4.11 -21.82
C VAL A 319 12.95 -5.09 -22.46
N SER A 320 12.65 -6.17 -21.75
CA SER A 320 11.71 -7.18 -22.24
C SER A 320 10.52 -7.32 -21.32
N GLY A 321 9.34 -7.61 -21.88
CA GLY A 321 8.15 -7.87 -21.10
C GLY A 321 6.91 -8.17 -21.93
N LEU A 322 5.84 -8.59 -21.25
CA LEU A 322 4.54 -8.77 -21.87
C LEU A 322 3.81 -7.44 -21.99
N ALA A 323 3.49 -7.04 -23.22
CA ALA A 323 2.61 -5.93 -23.48
C ALA A 323 1.14 -6.35 -23.31
N SER A 324 0.36 -5.48 -22.68
CA SER A 324 -1.06 -5.66 -22.44
C SER A 324 -1.83 -4.40 -22.84
N ARG A 325 -3.10 -4.54 -23.18
CA ARG A 325 -4.01 -3.41 -23.43
C ARG A 325 -5.34 -3.63 -22.74
N VAL A 326 -5.91 -2.55 -22.19
CA VAL A 326 -7.28 -2.56 -21.66
C VAL A 326 -8.24 -2.39 -22.83
N LEU A 327 -9.28 -3.21 -22.88
CA LEU A 327 -10.30 -3.14 -23.92
C LEU A 327 -11.45 -2.22 -23.48
N THR A 328 -11.94 -1.44 -24.43
CA THR A 328 -13.11 -0.56 -24.26
C THR A 328 -14.44 -1.28 -24.45
N ALA A 329 -14.42 -2.48 -25.05
CA ALA A 329 -15.58 -3.33 -25.26
C ALA A 329 -15.27 -4.78 -24.89
N ALA A 330 -16.32 -5.53 -24.54
CA ALA A 330 -16.20 -6.97 -24.30
C ALA A 330 -15.83 -7.70 -25.60
N PRO A 331 -15.01 -8.75 -25.55
CA PRO A 331 -14.75 -9.60 -26.70
C PRO A 331 -16.02 -10.36 -27.12
N GLU A 332 -16.02 -10.87 -28.35
CA GLU A 332 -17.14 -11.68 -28.85
C GLU A 332 -17.19 -13.04 -28.17
N ASN A 333 -18.40 -13.48 -27.76
CA ASN A 333 -18.68 -14.80 -27.18
C ASN A 333 -17.70 -15.32 -26.12
N PRO A 334 -17.39 -14.53 -25.06
CA PRO A 334 -16.35 -14.88 -24.10
C PRO A 334 -16.68 -16.15 -23.27
N THR A 335 -17.95 -16.50 -23.14
CA THR A 335 -18.42 -17.64 -22.34
C THR A 335 -18.17 -18.99 -22.99
N SER A 336 -17.76 -19.03 -24.26
CA SER A 336 -17.44 -20.28 -24.97
C SER A 336 -16.03 -20.81 -24.68
N LEU A 337 -15.17 -20.00 -24.07
CA LEU A 337 -13.79 -20.34 -23.75
C LEU A 337 -13.67 -21.03 -22.38
N SER A 338 -12.62 -21.83 -22.18
CA SER A 338 -12.25 -22.32 -20.85
C SER A 338 -11.92 -21.13 -19.95
N VAL A 339 -12.38 -21.15 -18.69
CA VAL A 339 -12.17 -20.04 -17.75
C VAL A 339 -11.56 -20.55 -16.45
N VAL A 340 -10.50 -19.87 -16.00
CA VAL A 340 -9.95 -20.01 -14.66
C VAL A 340 -10.33 -18.78 -13.85
N CYS A 341 -10.93 -18.98 -12.67
CA CYS A 341 -11.29 -17.89 -11.76
C CYS A 341 -10.34 -17.87 -10.55
N GLU A 342 -9.75 -16.70 -10.28
CA GLU A 342 -8.83 -16.48 -9.17
C GLU A 342 -9.22 -15.22 -8.38
N ARG A 343 -9.04 -15.23 -7.07
CA ARG A 343 -9.04 -14.04 -6.22
C ARG A 343 -7.62 -13.52 -6.11
N LEU A 344 -7.46 -12.22 -6.34
CA LEU A 344 -6.18 -11.54 -6.32
C LEU A 344 -6.01 -10.75 -5.03
N THR A 345 -4.86 -10.91 -4.37
CA THR A 345 -4.43 -10.04 -3.28
C THR A 345 -3.02 -9.53 -3.52
N LEU A 346 -2.71 -8.35 -3.01
CA LEU A 346 -1.41 -7.72 -3.13
C LEU A 346 -0.59 -7.92 -1.86
N ASN A 347 0.69 -8.26 -2.02
CA ASN A 347 1.69 -8.20 -0.96
C ASN A 347 2.66 -7.07 -1.30
N LEU A 348 2.94 -6.20 -0.33
CA LEU A 348 3.90 -5.12 -0.45
C LEU A 348 5.09 -5.37 0.46
N TRP A 349 6.26 -5.05 -0.06
CA TRP A 349 7.53 -5.17 0.65
C TRP A 349 8.31 -3.89 0.51
N THR A 350 8.96 -3.50 1.59
CA THR A 350 9.90 -2.37 1.59
C THR A 350 11.21 -2.79 2.22
N ARG A 351 12.33 -2.36 1.65
CA ARG A 351 13.66 -2.58 2.20
C ARG A 351 14.47 -1.30 2.15
N GLN A 352 15.21 -1.03 3.22
CA GLN A 352 16.17 0.07 3.29
C GLN A 352 17.55 -0.51 3.59
N GLY A 353 18.50 -0.34 2.68
CA GLY A 353 19.85 -0.91 2.81
C GLY A 353 19.84 -2.43 3.10
N SER A 354 20.52 -2.83 4.17
CA SER A 354 20.62 -4.23 4.63
C SER A 354 19.63 -4.59 5.75
N GLU A 355 18.67 -3.73 6.07
CA GLU A 355 17.67 -4.00 7.11
C GLU A 355 16.72 -5.13 6.73
N GLN A 356 16.10 -5.75 7.74
CA GLN A 356 15.05 -6.74 7.52
C GLN A 356 13.87 -6.08 6.78
N PRO A 357 13.40 -6.65 5.66
CA PRO A 357 12.33 -6.04 4.90
C PRO A 357 11.03 -6.01 5.69
N ALA A 358 10.34 -4.88 5.67
CA ALA A 358 8.97 -4.79 6.18
C ALA A 358 7.99 -5.30 5.13
N ARG A 359 6.95 -6.00 5.58
CA ARG A 359 5.99 -6.69 4.71
C ARG A 359 4.56 -6.40 5.14
N LEU A 360 3.69 -6.21 4.15
CA LEU A 360 2.24 -6.27 4.31
C LEU A 360 1.68 -7.30 3.34
N ASP A 361 0.96 -8.28 3.87
CA ASP A 361 0.39 -9.37 3.09
C ASP A 361 -1.11 -9.26 2.92
N ARG A 362 -1.64 -9.87 1.84
CA ARG A 362 -3.06 -10.05 1.58
C ARG A 362 -3.84 -8.73 1.60
N LEU A 363 -3.26 -7.70 0.99
CA LEU A 363 -3.90 -6.41 0.80
C LEU A 363 -4.94 -6.50 -0.33
N GLY A 364 -6.04 -5.80 -0.14
CA GLY A 364 -7.09 -5.65 -1.14
C GLY A 364 -6.69 -4.67 -2.24
N LEU A 365 -7.13 -4.96 -3.45
CA LEU A 365 -6.89 -4.13 -4.64
C LEU A 365 -8.05 -3.17 -4.96
N CYS A 366 -9.19 -3.28 -4.27
CA CYS A 366 -10.34 -2.41 -4.47
C CYS A 366 -10.71 -1.61 -3.20
N PRO A 367 -11.25 -0.37 -3.33
CA PRO A 367 -11.48 0.52 -2.19
C PRO A 367 -12.39 -0.01 -1.09
N ALA A 368 -13.38 -0.85 -1.42
CA ALA A 368 -14.29 -1.43 -0.43
C ALA A 368 -13.65 -2.53 0.43
N HIS A 369 -12.44 -2.97 0.08
CA HIS A 369 -11.75 -4.01 0.84
C HIS A 369 -11.27 -3.45 2.19
N PRO A 370 -11.51 -4.13 3.33
CA PRO A 370 -11.07 -3.67 4.65
C PRO A 370 -9.55 -3.42 4.71
N ARG A 371 -8.79 -4.22 3.95
CA ARG A 371 -7.34 -4.10 3.79
C ARG A 371 -6.89 -3.45 2.48
N HIS A 372 -7.66 -2.53 1.92
CA HIS A 372 -7.32 -1.87 0.67
C HIS A 372 -5.96 -1.17 0.79
N TRP A 373 -4.99 -1.54 -0.07
CA TRP A 373 -3.61 -1.05 0.06
C TRP A 373 -3.51 0.48 -0.03
N ALA A 374 -4.38 1.11 -0.83
CA ALA A 374 -4.40 2.55 -1.01
C ALA A 374 -5.10 3.30 0.14
N SER A 375 -5.59 2.59 1.15
CA SER A 375 -6.14 3.17 2.39
C SER A 375 -5.12 3.21 3.54
N LEU A 376 -3.85 2.88 3.28
CA LEU A 376 -2.79 3.00 4.28
C LEU A 376 -2.67 4.47 4.75
N PRO A 377 -2.74 4.76 6.07
CA PRO A 377 -2.73 6.12 6.55
C PRO A 377 -1.33 6.73 6.54
N THR A 378 -1.26 8.04 6.40
CA THR A 378 -0.07 8.84 6.77
C THR A 378 0.06 8.94 8.27
N ASP A 379 1.25 9.31 8.73
CA ASP A 379 1.48 9.60 10.14
C ASP A 379 0.57 10.75 10.64
N VAL A 380 0.27 11.75 9.80
CA VAL A 380 -0.66 12.85 10.13
C VAL A 380 -2.11 12.38 10.27
N GLU A 381 -2.64 11.61 9.31
CA GLU A 381 -3.99 11.05 9.38
C GLU A 381 -4.14 10.18 10.63
N ARG A 382 -3.16 9.31 10.86
CA ARG A 382 -3.11 8.45 12.03
C ARG A 382 -3.14 9.23 13.34
N ALA A 383 -2.34 10.30 13.45
CA ALA A 383 -2.29 11.10 14.66
C ALA A 383 -3.59 11.88 14.93
N ARG A 384 -4.36 12.23 13.88
CA ARG A 384 -5.63 12.94 14.01
C ARG A 384 -6.80 12.04 14.39
N ASP A 385 -6.83 10.82 13.87
CA ASP A 385 -7.88 9.84 14.20
C ASP A 385 -7.79 9.36 15.67
N GLU A 386 -6.65 9.60 16.32
CA GLU A 386 -6.38 9.18 17.70
C GLU A 386 -7.01 10.11 18.77
N ASP A 387 -7.66 11.24 18.43
CA ASP A 387 -8.27 12.18 19.39
C ASP A 387 -9.81 12.30 19.33
N ALA A 388 -10.46 11.65 20.31
CA ALA A 388 -11.69 12.13 20.95
C ALA A 388 -11.79 11.69 22.42
N GLU A 389 -11.36 10.46 22.80
CA GLU A 389 -11.41 10.00 24.22
C GLU A 389 -10.32 8.96 24.62
N ALA A 390 -9.41 8.55 23.74
CA ALA A 390 -8.46 7.44 24.02
C ALA A 390 -7.04 7.94 24.37
N LEU A 391 -6.76 8.05 25.67
CA LEU A 391 -5.38 8.25 26.16
C LEU A 391 -4.49 7.03 25.79
N PRO A 392 -3.28 7.23 25.24
CA PRO A 392 -2.47 6.16 24.66
C PRO A 392 -1.59 5.45 25.70
N GLY A 393 -1.99 4.26 26.12
CA GLY A 393 -1.09 3.29 26.73
C GLY A 393 -0.88 2.10 25.80
N ARG A 394 0.08 2.20 24.88
CA ARG A 394 0.81 1.10 24.19
C ARG A 394 1.52 1.60 22.93
N ALA A 395 2.64 0.93 22.63
CA ALA A 395 3.51 1.13 21.47
C ALA A 395 2.75 1.41 20.16
N PRO A 396 3.32 2.20 19.23
CA PRO A 396 2.67 2.55 17.96
C PRO A 396 2.20 1.36 17.12
N GLU A 397 2.71 0.15 17.37
CA GLU A 397 2.35 -1.06 16.63
C GLU A 397 0.99 -1.67 17.01
N VAL A 398 0.52 -1.42 18.24
CA VAL A 398 -0.75 -1.99 18.74
C VAL A 398 -1.97 -1.37 18.03
N ARG A 399 -1.79 -0.24 17.35
CA ARG A 399 -2.87 0.61 16.83
C ARG A 399 -3.19 0.41 15.34
N LEU A 400 -2.47 -0.48 14.64
CA LEU A 400 -2.99 -1.03 13.38
C LEU A 400 -4.03 -2.10 13.72
N PRO A 401 -5.15 -2.21 12.97
CA PRO A 401 -6.08 -3.31 13.17
C PRO A 401 -5.32 -4.63 13.03
N GLU A 402 -5.66 -5.64 13.85
CA GLU A 402 -4.83 -6.83 14.07
C GLU A 402 -4.49 -7.59 12.77
N ASP A 403 -5.39 -7.53 11.80
CA ASP A 403 -5.24 -8.07 10.45
C ASP A 403 -4.11 -7.41 9.65
N TRP A 404 -3.74 -6.16 9.93
CA TRP A 404 -2.62 -5.45 9.29
C TRP A 404 -1.25 -5.74 9.91
N ARG A 405 -1.19 -6.33 11.11
CA ARG A 405 0.08 -6.58 11.81
C ARG A 405 0.83 -7.80 11.29
N GLN A 406 0.23 -8.60 10.41
CA GLN A 406 0.85 -9.80 9.86
C GLN A 406 2.11 -9.44 9.05
N GLY A 407 3.28 -9.79 9.59
CA GLY A 407 4.58 -9.68 8.90
C GLY A 407 5.28 -8.32 8.97
N VAL A 408 4.76 -7.37 9.77
CA VAL A 408 5.42 -6.08 9.99
C VAL A 408 6.47 -6.24 11.11
N PRO A 409 7.75 -5.89 10.90
CA PRO A 409 8.76 -5.78 11.96
C PRO A 409 8.31 -4.77 13.04
N VAL A 410 9.09 -4.62 14.13
CA VAL A 410 8.82 -3.66 15.24
C VAL A 410 8.74 -2.17 14.78
N SER A 411 8.97 -1.91 13.49
CA SER A 411 8.88 -0.61 12.85
C SER A 411 7.67 -0.51 11.93
N ARG A 412 7.04 0.67 11.92
CA ARG A 412 5.89 0.95 11.05
C ARG A 412 6.24 0.72 9.57
N PHE A 413 5.26 0.29 8.77
CA PHE A 413 5.41 0.19 7.31
C PHE A 413 5.59 1.60 6.68
N PRO A 414 6.56 1.84 5.79
CA PRO A 414 6.97 3.19 5.38
C PRO A 414 6.05 3.85 4.34
N LEU A 415 5.15 3.08 3.71
CA LEU A 415 4.23 3.60 2.68
C LEU A 415 2.85 3.91 3.27
N ALA A 416 2.19 4.90 2.67
CA ALA A 416 0.79 5.25 2.84
C ALA A 416 0.04 5.12 1.50
N GLY A 417 -1.24 5.49 1.50
CA GLY A 417 -2.17 5.47 0.37
C GLY A 417 -1.67 6.24 -0.86
N PRO A 418 -2.50 6.41 -1.90
CA PRO A 418 -1.98 6.73 -3.21
C PRO A 418 -1.25 8.08 -3.18
N GLY A 419 -0.04 8.08 -3.74
CA GLY A 419 0.63 9.34 -4.07
C GLY A 419 -0.13 10.07 -5.18
N THR A 420 0.15 11.35 -5.34
CA THR A 420 -0.23 12.05 -6.58
C THR A 420 0.55 11.42 -7.72
N GLY A 421 -0.16 10.86 -8.71
CA GLY A 421 0.41 10.22 -9.89
C GLY A 421 -0.31 10.68 -11.15
#